data_AF-A0A1X7V267-F1
#
_entry.id   AF-A0A1X7V267-F1
#
_cell.length_a   1.000
_cell.length_b   1.000
_cell.length_c   1.000
_cell.angle_alpha   90.00
_cell.angle_beta   90.00
_cell.angle_gamma   90.00
#
_symmetry.space_group_name_H-M   'P 1'
#
loop_
_entity.id
_entity.type
_entity.pdbx_description
1 polymer ?
#
loop_
_entity_poly.entity_id
_entity_poly.type
_entity_poly.pdbx_seq_one_letter_code
_entity_poly.pdbx_strand_id
1 'polypeptide(L)'
;MSGVLQDSTFWWTLCLTGAAAIAATAYVLFGPESLRGRDSRVPGLINLGNTCFINSILQAMASIPSLLQWLDSKETPLAVSLKNVLHALNDNNEVNISPEELTQALMRHRWLIDHQQQDALEFYHVLLTTLEEEMTGPTLSLSDLINDPQVEAQSSSTKGMALTKIGSFSAPSQPKSCPLQGLMSSSLVCCDCQHALPTRYESIDSISLPLSQRAASSSSLVECLRDYMSSEIVDDIECPSCSKRAGVKTKRSFRKKLRIGRPPEVLCLNIIRSVWRSDGTMVKNRSRLVFPLTLDINSFLTTTATRQDKTKYQLRAVVEHLGGPSSGHYCTYRQCGRQWLYTSDTTVYPVYNHEVMNCEAYLLFYQMD
;
A
#
# COMPACT_ATOMS: atom_id res chain seq x y z
N MET A 1 -50.42 -31.92 49.04
CA MET A 1 -49.35 -31.00 49.48
C MET A 1 -48.13 -31.32 48.62
N SER A 2 -47.85 -30.43 47.68
CA SER A 2 -46.83 -30.53 46.63
C SER A 2 -45.42 -30.35 47.19
N GLY A 3 -44.58 -31.38 47.11
CA GLY A 3 -43.15 -31.30 47.39
C GLY A 3 -42.38 -30.98 46.11
N VAL A 4 -41.77 -29.80 46.08
CA VAL A 4 -40.88 -29.33 45.02
C VAL A 4 -39.57 -30.10 45.11
N LEU A 5 -39.26 -30.92 44.09
CA LEU A 5 -37.91 -31.44 43.86
C LEU A 5 -37.04 -30.28 43.38
N GLN A 6 -36.12 -29.84 44.22
CA GLN A 6 -35.20 -28.75 43.94
C GLN A 6 -34.02 -29.30 43.12
N ASP A 7 -33.98 -28.96 41.83
CA ASP A 7 -32.97 -29.41 40.87
C ASP A 7 -31.57 -28.92 41.26
N SER A 8 -30.74 -29.84 41.75
CA SER A 8 -29.33 -29.61 42.09
C SER A 8 -28.48 -29.26 40.86
N THR A 9 -28.93 -29.63 39.67
CA THR A 9 -28.27 -29.39 38.37
C THR A 9 -28.22 -27.91 37.98
N PHE A 10 -29.22 -27.13 38.38
CA PHE A 10 -29.31 -25.70 38.07
C PHE A 10 -28.20 -24.90 38.78
N TRP A 11 -27.95 -25.19 40.05
CA TRP A 11 -26.92 -24.52 40.85
C TRP A 11 -25.50 -24.83 40.37
N TRP A 12 -25.23 -26.07 39.96
CA TRP A 12 -23.93 -26.44 39.38
C TRP A 12 -23.66 -25.72 38.06
N THR A 13 -24.67 -25.62 37.19
CA THR A 13 -24.54 -24.94 35.89
C THR A 13 -24.29 -23.44 36.09
N LEU A 14 -25.00 -22.80 37.03
CA LEU A 14 -24.82 -21.38 37.36
C LEU A 14 -23.42 -21.11 37.93
N CYS A 15 -22.93 -21.97 38.83
CA CYS A 15 -21.57 -21.86 39.38
C CYS A 15 -20.47 -22.07 38.32
N LEU A 16 -20.63 -23.02 37.40
CA LEU A 16 -19.68 -23.26 36.30
C LEU A 16 -19.65 -22.08 35.32
N THR A 17 -20.80 -21.50 34.97
CA THR A 17 -20.85 -20.32 34.10
C THR A 17 -20.29 -19.07 34.76
N GLY A 18 -20.54 -18.89 36.07
CA GLY A 18 -19.97 -17.79 36.84
C GLY A 18 -18.45 -17.90 36.98
N ALA A 19 -17.93 -19.10 37.26
CA ALA A 19 -16.50 -19.34 37.35
C ALA A 19 -15.77 -19.16 36.01
N ALA A 20 -16.38 -19.61 34.90
CA ALA A 20 -15.83 -19.43 33.56
C ALA A 20 -15.81 -17.96 33.13
N ALA A 21 -16.88 -17.21 33.44
CA ALA A 21 -16.93 -15.76 33.17
C ALA A 21 -15.88 -15.01 33.99
N ILE A 22 -15.74 -15.31 35.29
CA ILE A 22 -14.74 -14.69 36.16
C ILE A 22 -13.32 -15.06 35.71
N ALA A 23 -13.07 -16.32 35.32
CA ALA A 23 -11.77 -16.75 34.80
C ALA A 23 -11.43 -16.07 33.46
N ALA A 24 -12.42 -15.91 32.56
CA ALA A 24 -12.24 -15.17 31.32
C ALA A 24 -11.98 -13.68 31.58
N THR A 25 -12.73 -13.05 32.49
CA THR A 25 -12.52 -11.65 32.89
C THR A 25 -11.17 -11.46 33.59
N ALA A 26 -10.76 -12.39 34.46
CA ALA A 26 -9.45 -12.37 35.11
C ALA A 26 -8.31 -12.64 34.14
N TYR A 27 -8.50 -13.48 33.12
CA TYR A 27 -7.50 -13.68 32.06
C TYR A 27 -7.38 -12.45 31.12
N VAL A 28 -8.49 -11.76 30.85
CA VAL A 28 -8.50 -10.51 30.08
C VAL A 28 -7.89 -9.35 30.87
N LEU A 29 -8.14 -9.27 32.18
CA LEU A 29 -7.63 -8.18 33.04
C LEU A 29 -6.24 -8.43 33.61
N PHE A 30 -5.88 -9.69 33.89
CA PHE A 30 -4.69 -10.12 34.64
C PHE A 30 -3.98 -11.34 34.03
N GLY A 31 -4.17 -11.59 32.72
CA GLY A 31 -3.47 -12.66 32.00
C GLY A 31 -1.95 -12.65 32.23
N PRO A 32 -1.28 -13.81 32.10
CA PRO A 32 0.07 -14.02 32.64
C PRO A 32 1.06 -12.99 32.11
N GLU A 33 1.76 -12.33 33.03
CA GLU A 33 2.79 -11.32 32.76
C GLU A 33 3.89 -11.81 31.81
N SER A 34 4.05 -13.12 31.64
CA SER A 34 5.00 -13.74 30.70
C SER A 34 4.67 -13.52 29.22
N LEU A 35 3.50 -12.99 28.87
CA LEU A 35 3.15 -12.54 27.50
C LEU A 35 3.36 -11.03 27.29
N ARG A 36 3.57 -10.25 28.35
CA ARG A 36 4.13 -8.90 28.25
C ARG A 36 5.63 -9.04 27.99
N GLY A 37 5.97 -9.46 26.77
CA GLY A 37 7.32 -9.24 26.25
C GLY A 37 7.67 -7.77 26.42
N ARG A 38 8.94 -7.44 26.69
CA ARG A 38 9.46 -6.05 26.78
C ARG A 38 8.59 -5.13 25.93
N ASP A 39 7.86 -4.20 26.57
CA ASP A 39 7.00 -3.27 25.85
C ASP A 39 7.80 -2.74 24.66
N SER A 40 7.37 -3.11 23.46
CA SER A 40 8.07 -2.71 22.24
C SER A 40 7.81 -1.23 22.09
N ARG A 41 8.74 -0.44 22.58
CA ARG A 41 8.67 1.01 22.56
C ARG A 41 9.32 1.50 21.29
N VAL A 42 8.52 2.05 20.39
CA VAL A 42 9.04 2.79 19.24
C VAL A 42 9.07 4.29 19.56
N PRO A 43 9.99 5.06 18.98
CA PRO A 43 10.02 6.50 19.14
C PRO A 43 8.82 7.19 18.45
N GLY A 44 8.42 8.34 18.98
CA GLY A 44 7.53 9.27 18.30
C GLY A 44 8.27 10.13 17.27
N LEU A 45 7.53 10.88 16.47
CA LEU A 45 8.08 11.87 15.52
C LEU A 45 7.65 13.28 15.90
N ILE A 46 8.62 14.20 15.89
CA ILE A 46 8.34 15.61 16.15
C ILE A 46 7.53 16.19 14.98
N ASN A 47 6.44 16.88 15.29
CA ASN A 47 5.67 17.62 14.29
C ASN A 47 6.37 18.96 14.00
N LEU A 48 6.83 19.16 12.77
CA LEU A 48 7.59 20.34 12.33
C LEU A 48 6.68 21.45 11.78
N GLY A 49 5.39 21.42 12.15
CA GLY A 49 4.35 22.34 11.68
C GLY A 49 3.52 21.70 10.57
N ASN A 50 2.36 21.14 10.94
CA ASN A 50 1.43 20.43 10.05
C ASN A 50 2.05 19.23 9.29
N THR A 51 3.11 18.62 9.83
CA THR A 51 3.81 17.49 9.18
C THR A 51 3.31 16.12 9.61
N CYS A 52 2.10 16.02 10.19
CA CYS A 52 1.56 14.73 10.63
C CYS A 52 1.31 13.76 9.47
N PHE A 53 1.07 14.26 8.24
CA PHE A 53 1.01 13.44 7.03
C PHE A 53 2.34 12.73 6.75
N ILE A 54 3.49 13.42 6.93
CA ILE A 54 4.83 12.82 6.84
C ILE A 54 5.01 11.80 7.96
N ASN A 55 4.74 12.20 9.20
CA ASN A 55 4.97 11.37 10.37
C ASN A 55 4.20 10.05 10.30
N SER A 56 2.93 10.10 9.86
CA SER A 56 2.08 8.93 9.73
C SER A 56 2.62 7.93 8.69
N ILE A 57 3.11 8.40 7.55
CA ILE A 57 3.71 7.56 6.50
C ILE A 57 5.02 6.94 6.97
N LEU A 58 5.88 7.69 7.65
CA LEU A 58 7.14 7.17 8.18
C LEU A 58 6.93 6.10 9.24
N GLN A 59 5.99 6.32 10.16
CA GLN A 59 5.60 5.30 11.14
C GLN A 59 5.05 4.04 10.46
N ALA A 60 4.26 4.21 9.39
CA ALA A 60 3.72 3.08 8.63
C ALA A 60 4.84 2.30 7.92
N MET A 61 5.73 2.99 7.20
CA MET A 61 6.85 2.40 6.46
C MET A 61 7.87 1.72 7.38
N ALA A 62 8.13 2.27 8.56
CA ALA A 62 9.04 1.67 9.53
C ALA A 62 8.55 0.30 10.04
N SER A 63 7.26 -0.01 9.91
CA SER A 63 6.68 -1.31 10.29
C SER A 63 6.92 -2.43 9.27
N ILE A 64 7.61 -2.15 8.17
CA ILE A 64 7.70 -3.01 6.97
C ILE A 64 9.13 -3.55 6.79
N PRO A 65 9.44 -4.76 7.28
CA PRO A 65 10.76 -5.38 7.19
C PRO A 65 11.36 -5.46 5.79
N SER A 66 10.56 -5.80 4.79
CA SER A 66 11.05 -5.94 3.41
C SER A 66 11.50 -4.60 2.82
N LEU A 67 10.88 -3.51 3.24
CA LEU A 67 11.26 -2.15 2.86
C LEU A 67 12.58 -1.74 3.52
N LEU A 68 12.73 -1.97 4.83
CA LEU A 68 13.99 -1.72 5.56
C LEU A 68 15.16 -2.47 4.92
N GLN A 69 14.98 -3.78 4.67
CA GLN A 69 16.00 -4.61 4.03
C GLN A 69 16.35 -4.12 2.62
N TRP A 70 15.36 -3.66 1.85
CA TRP A 70 15.60 -3.11 0.53
C TRP A 70 16.33 -1.77 0.58
N LEU A 71 16.00 -0.89 1.53
CA LEU A 71 16.69 0.38 1.75
C LEU A 71 18.12 0.18 2.25
N ASP A 72 18.41 -0.90 2.97
CA ASP A 72 19.75 -1.18 3.49
C ASP A 72 20.82 -1.25 2.41
N SER A 73 20.45 -1.68 1.20
CA SER A 73 21.33 -1.77 0.04
C SER A 73 21.38 -0.49 -0.81
N LYS A 74 20.79 0.62 -0.35
CA LYS A 74 20.71 1.88 -1.10
C LYS A 74 21.62 2.93 -0.47
N GLU A 75 22.28 3.70 -1.33
CA GLU A 75 23.27 4.70 -0.94
C GLU A 75 22.94 6.12 -1.43
N THR A 76 21.80 6.29 -2.12
CA THR A 76 21.39 7.61 -2.61
C THR A 76 20.90 8.51 -1.45
N PRO A 77 21.06 9.85 -1.53
CA PRO A 77 20.82 10.74 -0.39
C PRO A 77 19.41 10.63 0.22
N LEU A 78 18.35 10.58 -0.60
CA LEU A 78 16.98 10.40 -0.10
C LEU A 78 16.80 9.01 0.51
N ALA A 79 17.31 7.96 -0.14
CA ALA A 79 17.21 6.59 0.38
C ALA A 79 17.93 6.42 1.71
N VAL A 80 19.10 7.03 1.89
CA VAL A 80 19.86 7.01 3.15
C VAL A 80 19.13 7.80 4.25
N SER A 81 18.62 9.00 3.95
CA SER A 81 17.86 9.76 4.94
C SER A 81 16.58 9.03 5.38
N LEU A 82 15.84 8.44 4.44
CA LEU A 82 14.69 7.59 4.75
C LEU A 82 15.10 6.38 5.59
N LYS A 83 16.12 5.64 5.16
CA LYS A 83 16.69 4.48 5.87
C LYS A 83 17.01 4.83 7.33
N ASN A 84 17.72 5.94 7.56
CA ASN A 84 18.13 6.37 8.89
C ASN A 84 16.91 6.63 9.79
N VAL A 85 15.91 7.36 9.28
CA VAL A 85 14.69 7.66 10.06
C VAL A 85 13.90 6.37 10.35
N LEU A 86 13.74 5.47 9.38
CA LEU A 86 12.98 4.23 9.59
C LEU A 86 13.69 3.25 10.54
N HIS A 87 15.02 3.19 10.53
CA HIS A 87 15.79 2.41 11.50
C HIS A 87 15.74 3.01 12.89
N ALA A 88 15.90 4.33 13.01
CA ALA A 88 15.76 5.01 14.29
C ALA A 88 14.36 4.80 14.89
N LEU A 89 13.30 4.80 14.06
CA LEU A 89 11.93 4.46 14.48
C LEU A 89 11.71 3.01 14.93
N ASN A 90 12.72 2.16 14.83
CA ASN A 90 12.74 0.80 15.36
C ASN A 90 13.84 0.60 16.41
N ASP A 91 14.53 1.67 16.83
CA ASP A 91 15.47 1.65 17.96
C ASP A 91 14.75 2.04 19.26
N ASN A 92 14.75 1.14 20.23
CA ASN A 92 14.10 1.33 21.51
C ASN A 92 14.82 2.33 22.44
N ASN A 93 16.02 2.79 22.05
CA ASN A 93 16.79 3.78 22.82
C ASN A 93 16.32 5.21 22.59
N GLU A 94 15.65 5.47 21.47
CA GLU A 94 15.17 6.79 21.11
C GLU A 94 13.77 7.05 21.68
N VAL A 95 13.47 8.31 22.01
CA VAL A 95 12.14 8.71 22.50
C VAL A 95 11.34 9.44 21.43
N ASN A 96 11.95 10.45 20.82
CA ASN A 96 11.35 11.23 19.74
C ASN A 96 12.42 11.53 18.68
N ILE A 97 12.05 11.41 17.41
CA ILE A 97 12.95 11.66 16.27
C ILE A 97 12.43 12.87 15.49
N SER A 98 13.35 13.69 15.00
CA SER A 98 13.04 14.73 14.01
C SER A 98 13.28 14.18 12.60
N PRO A 99 12.29 14.15 11.69
CA PRO A 99 12.49 13.73 10.30
C PRO A 99 13.12 14.82 9.43
N GLU A 100 13.78 15.82 10.03
CA GLU A 100 14.26 17.02 9.33
C GLU A 100 15.23 16.69 8.18
N GLU A 101 16.17 15.76 8.38
CA GLU A 101 17.12 15.35 7.34
C GLU A 101 16.41 14.81 6.08
N LEU A 102 15.34 14.04 6.25
CA LEU A 102 14.51 13.54 5.16
C LEU A 102 13.80 14.70 4.45
N THR A 103 13.20 15.61 5.21
CA THR A 103 12.51 16.78 4.62
C THR A 103 13.49 17.66 3.83
N GLN A 104 14.71 17.86 4.34
CA GLN A 104 15.77 18.58 3.62
C GLN A 104 16.21 17.83 2.36
N ALA A 105 16.28 16.50 2.39
CA ALA A 105 16.58 15.69 1.20
C ALA A 105 15.50 15.86 0.11
N LEU A 106 14.22 15.84 0.48
CA LEU A 106 13.11 16.11 -0.44
C LEU A 106 13.15 17.54 -1.00
N MET A 107 13.48 18.54 -0.17
CA MET A 107 13.63 19.93 -0.63
C MET A 107 14.74 20.11 -1.69
N ARG A 108 15.81 19.30 -1.63
CA ARG A 108 16.86 19.30 -2.68
C ARG A 108 16.31 18.85 -4.04
N HIS A 109 15.28 18.01 -4.03
CA HIS A 109 14.50 17.60 -5.20
C HIS A 109 13.35 18.57 -5.55
N ARG A 110 13.40 19.81 -5.04
CA ARG A 110 12.42 20.88 -5.30
C ARG A 110 11.01 20.63 -4.76
N TRP A 111 10.84 19.67 -3.86
CA TRP A 111 9.59 19.51 -3.12
C TRP A 111 9.47 20.58 -2.04
N LEU A 112 8.50 21.48 -2.21
CA LEU A 112 8.18 22.50 -1.22
C LEU A 112 7.25 21.89 -0.17
N ILE A 113 7.82 21.49 0.97
CA ILE A 113 7.05 21.13 2.16
C ILE A 113 6.76 22.44 2.89
N ASP A 114 5.62 23.06 2.57
CA ASP A 114 5.15 24.22 3.31
C ASP A 114 4.55 23.80 4.66
N HIS A 115 4.21 24.78 5.50
CA HIS A 115 3.58 24.52 6.79
C HIS A 115 2.05 24.31 6.66
N GLN A 116 1.54 23.92 5.49
CA GLN A 116 0.13 23.61 5.29
C GLN A 116 -0.16 22.13 5.52
N GLN A 117 -1.43 21.80 5.72
CA GLN A 117 -1.87 20.42 5.75
C GLN A 117 -1.88 19.86 4.33
N GLN A 118 -1.30 18.67 4.16
CA GLN A 118 -1.20 17.98 2.86
C GLN A 118 -1.77 16.56 2.96
N ASP A 119 -2.07 15.95 1.82
CA ASP A 119 -2.57 14.59 1.75
C ASP A 119 -1.44 13.56 1.92
N ALA A 120 -1.63 12.58 2.81
CA ALA A 120 -0.59 11.60 3.12
C ALA A 120 -0.32 10.60 1.97
N LEU A 121 -1.30 10.32 1.11
CA LEU A 121 -1.07 9.50 -0.10
C LEU A 121 -0.23 10.25 -1.12
N GLU A 122 -0.49 11.55 -1.30
CA GLU A 122 0.33 12.39 -2.19
C GLU A 122 1.79 12.38 -1.73
N PHE A 123 2.05 12.62 -0.44
CA PHE A 123 3.40 12.52 0.10
C PHE A 123 4.04 11.13 -0.11
N TYR A 124 3.26 10.05 0.06
CA TYR A 124 3.74 8.69 -0.21
C TYR A 124 4.17 8.53 -1.68
N HIS A 125 3.38 9.00 -2.65
CA HIS A 125 3.77 8.94 -4.07
C HIS A 125 4.98 9.81 -4.37
N VAL A 126 5.02 11.04 -3.85
CA VAL A 126 6.17 11.95 -3.96
C VAL A 126 7.46 11.28 -3.50
N LEU A 127 7.42 10.63 -2.32
CA LEU A 127 8.56 9.93 -1.77
C LEU A 127 9.01 8.79 -2.70
N LEU A 128 8.07 7.99 -3.23
CA LEU A 128 8.41 6.86 -4.10
C LEU A 128 8.93 7.28 -5.47
N THR A 129 8.30 8.28 -6.12
CA THR A 129 8.77 8.77 -7.42
C THR A 129 10.15 9.39 -7.28
N THR A 130 10.41 10.16 -6.21
CA THR A 130 11.72 10.77 -5.98
C THR A 130 12.80 9.72 -5.66
N LEU A 131 12.45 8.65 -4.92
CA LEU A 131 13.34 7.51 -4.69
C LEU A 131 13.66 6.78 -6.00
N GLU A 132 12.66 6.57 -6.86
CA GLU A 132 12.87 5.94 -8.16
C GLU A 132 13.78 6.78 -9.04
N GLU A 133 13.54 8.09 -9.13
CA GLU A 133 14.37 9.05 -9.88
C GLU A 133 15.84 9.05 -9.42
N GLU A 134 16.09 9.06 -8.10
CA GLU A 134 17.45 8.94 -7.56
C GLU A 134 18.12 7.61 -7.94
N MET A 135 17.36 6.51 -7.94
CA MET A 135 17.89 5.17 -8.19
C MET A 135 18.10 4.85 -9.67
N THR A 136 17.29 5.40 -10.55
CA THR A 136 17.48 5.28 -12.00
C THR A 136 18.58 6.18 -12.53
N GLY A 137 19.00 7.18 -11.73
CA GLY A 137 19.91 8.24 -12.14
C GLY A 137 19.27 9.17 -13.18
N PRO A 138 19.98 10.22 -13.62
CA PRO A 138 19.54 10.99 -14.77
C PRO A 138 19.46 10.04 -15.97
N THR A 139 18.26 9.79 -16.49
CA THR A 139 18.10 9.28 -17.85
C THR A 139 18.91 10.21 -18.75
N LEU A 140 20.02 9.72 -19.29
CA LEU A 140 20.73 10.39 -20.38
C LEU A 140 19.68 10.79 -21.39
N SER A 141 19.48 12.09 -21.55
CA SER A 141 18.59 12.57 -22.58
C SER A 141 19.19 12.11 -23.92
N LEU A 142 18.35 11.81 -24.90
CA LEU A 142 18.82 11.57 -26.28
C LEU A 142 19.74 12.73 -26.76
N SER A 143 19.59 13.93 -26.21
CA SER A 143 20.49 15.07 -26.46
C SER A 143 21.92 14.88 -25.93
N ASP A 144 22.14 14.06 -24.89
CA ASP A 144 23.47 13.81 -24.31
C ASP A 144 24.25 12.77 -25.12
N LEU A 145 23.56 11.91 -25.87
CA LEU A 145 24.15 10.96 -26.83
C LEU A 145 24.43 11.58 -28.22
N ILE A 146 23.84 12.75 -28.52
CA ILE A 146 23.99 13.44 -29.81
C ILE A 146 25.14 14.46 -29.76
N ASN A 147 25.61 14.86 -28.58
CA ASN A 147 26.67 15.87 -28.41
C ASN A 147 28.06 15.29 -28.13
N ASP A 148 28.36 14.07 -28.58
CA ASP A 148 29.76 13.61 -28.64
C ASP A 148 30.45 14.17 -29.90
N PRO A 149 31.41 15.11 -29.79
CA PRO A 149 32.05 15.74 -30.94
C PRO A 149 33.08 14.83 -31.64
N GLN A 150 33.16 13.54 -31.33
CA GLN A 150 34.18 12.65 -31.91
C GLN A 150 33.70 11.74 -33.06
N VAL A 151 32.51 11.95 -33.63
CA VAL A 151 32.05 11.21 -34.82
C VAL A 151 31.99 12.12 -36.06
N GLU A 152 33.12 12.71 -36.41
CA GLU A 152 33.41 13.12 -37.79
C GLU A 152 34.74 12.52 -38.21
N ALA A 153 34.70 11.39 -38.92
CA ALA A 153 35.45 11.18 -40.16
C ALA A 153 35.20 9.76 -40.72
N GLN A 154 35.09 9.71 -42.05
CA GLN A 154 35.17 8.53 -42.92
C GLN A 154 33.85 7.80 -43.23
N SER A 155 33.03 8.51 -44.01
CA SER A 155 32.16 7.88 -45.01
C SER A 155 32.99 7.09 -46.03
N SER A 156 32.87 5.76 -46.06
CA SER A 156 33.02 4.97 -47.30
C SER A 156 32.39 3.58 -47.18
N SER A 157 31.47 3.31 -48.10
CA SER A 157 31.23 2.02 -48.78
C SER A 157 31.03 0.71 -47.98
N THR A 158 29.90 0.07 -48.32
CA THR A 158 29.66 -1.38 -48.48
C THR A 158 29.34 -2.29 -47.29
N LYS A 159 28.16 -2.92 -47.45
CA LYS A 159 27.77 -4.32 -47.14
C LYS A 159 27.66 -4.71 -45.66
N GLY A 160 26.44 -5.15 -45.33
CA GLY A 160 26.13 -5.79 -44.06
C GLY A 160 26.99 -7.03 -43.80
N MET A 161 27.46 -7.12 -42.57
CA MET A 161 27.91 -8.37 -41.95
C MET A 161 27.50 -8.34 -40.47
N ALA A 162 27.03 -9.49 -40.02
CA ALA A 162 26.63 -9.78 -38.65
C ALA A 162 27.76 -9.52 -37.65
N LEU A 163 27.43 -8.95 -36.49
CA LEU A 163 28.31 -8.97 -35.34
C LEU A 163 27.92 -10.14 -34.42
N THR A 164 28.69 -11.20 -34.54
CA THR A 164 28.73 -12.38 -33.70
C THR A 164 29.19 -12.07 -32.27
N LYS A 165 28.54 -12.74 -31.30
CA LYS A 165 29.03 -13.14 -29.96
C LYS A 165 29.89 -12.11 -29.21
N ILE A 166 29.23 -11.35 -28.33
CA ILE A 166 29.84 -10.90 -27.07
C ILE A 166 29.48 -11.95 -26.01
N GLY A 167 30.49 -12.31 -25.22
CA GLY A 167 30.50 -13.47 -24.33
C GLY A 167 29.35 -13.54 -23.33
N SER A 168 29.20 -14.73 -22.78
CA SER A 168 28.38 -15.03 -21.61
C SER A 168 28.80 -14.19 -20.41
N PHE A 169 28.30 -12.96 -20.36
CA PHE A 169 28.15 -12.25 -19.11
C PHE A 169 27.05 -12.99 -18.35
N SER A 170 27.40 -13.62 -17.23
CA SER A 170 26.42 -13.89 -16.19
C SER A 170 25.70 -12.58 -15.94
N ALA A 171 24.40 -12.54 -16.22
CA ALA A 171 23.60 -11.35 -15.97
C ALA A 171 23.88 -10.90 -14.53
N PRO A 172 24.31 -9.65 -14.29
CA PRO A 172 24.37 -9.14 -12.92
C PRO A 172 23.00 -9.41 -12.30
N SER A 173 22.99 -9.97 -11.09
CA SER A 173 21.75 -10.22 -10.35
C SER A 173 20.91 -8.95 -10.43
N GLN A 174 19.78 -9.03 -11.11
CA GLN A 174 18.92 -7.87 -11.34
C GLN A 174 18.69 -7.19 -9.97
N PRO A 175 18.91 -5.87 -9.85
CA PRO A 175 18.70 -5.18 -8.58
C PRO A 175 17.28 -5.48 -8.10
N LYS A 176 17.15 -5.90 -6.83
CA LYS A 176 15.84 -6.23 -6.25
C LYS A 176 14.93 -5.00 -6.43
N SER A 177 13.82 -5.19 -7.14
CA SER A 177 12.84 -4.13 -7.41
C SER A 177 12.33 -3.55 -6.10
N CYS A 178 11.88 -2.28 -6.14
CA CYS A 178 11.23 -1.67 -4.98
C CYS A 178 10.10 -2.58 -4.46
N PRO A 179 10.06 -2.92 -3.16
CA PRO A 179 9.08 -3.85 -2.61
C PRO A 179 7.65 -3.30 -2.68
N LEU A 180 7.48 -1.98 -2.78
CA LEU A 180 6.18 -1.30 -2.89
C LEU A 180 5.61 -1.30 -4.31
N GLN A 181 6.42 -1.61 -5.33
CA GLN A 181 6.04 -1.50 -6.73
C GLN A 181 5.56 -2.86 -7.28
N GLY A 182 4.33 -2.90 -7.77
CA GLY A 182 3.70 -4.02 -8.46
C GLY A 182 3.41 -3.72 -9.93
N LEU A 183 2.67 -4.60 -10.59
CA LEU A 183 2.09 -4.36 -11.92
C LEU A 183 0.59 -4.67 -11.91
N MET A 184 -0.22 -3.72 -12.38
CA MET A 184 -1.62 -3.94 -12.76
C MET A 184 -1.68 -4.37 -14.22
N SER A 185 -2.52 -5.35 -14.52
CA SER A 185 -2.84 -5.78 -15.87
C SER A 185 -4.21 -5.24 -16.28
N SER A 186 -4.30 -4.73 -17.51
CA SER A 186 -5.51 -4.21 -18.13
C SER A 186 -5.80 -4.98 -19.41
N SER A 187 -6.90 -5.72 -19.41
CA SER A 187 -7.35 -6.55 -20.53
C SER A 187 -8.59 -5.96 -21.18
N LEU A 188 -8.66 -6.00 -22.52
CA LEU A 188 -9.77 -5.49 -23.31
C LEU A 188 -10.24 -6.58 -24.28
N VAL A 189 -11.52 -6.95 -24.21
CA VAL A 189 -12.15 -7.92 -25.12
C VAL A 189 -13.35 -7.27 -25.82
N CYS A 190 -13.37 -7.30 -27.15
CA CYS A 190 -14.44 -6.71 -27.95
C CYS A 190 -15.78 -7.40 -27.64
N CYS A 191 -16.83 -6.62 -27.36
CA CYS A 191 -18.14 -7.18 -27.03
C CYS A 191 -18.82 -7.86 -28.23
N ASP A 192 -18.50 -7.43 -29.45
CA ASP A 192 -19.12 -7.94 -30.68
C ASP A 192 -18.45 -9.21 -31.20
N CYS A 193 -17.13 -9.16 -31.39
CA CYS A 193 -16.38 -10.19 -32.10
C CYS A 193 -15.49 -11.04 -31.20
N GLN A 194 -15.46 -10.76 -29.89
CA GLN A 194 -14.65 -11.45 -28.88
C GLN A 194 -13.13 -11.39 -29.12
N HIS A 195 -12.67 -10.51 -30.02
CA HIS A 195 -11.25 -10.26 -30.22
C HIS A 195 -10.65 -9.58 -28.98
N ALA A 196 -9.64 -10.21 -28.38
CA ALA A 196 -8.86 -9.66 -27.28
C ALA A 196 -7.70 -8.81 -27.80
N LEU A 197 -7.55 -7.60 -27.26
CA LEU A 197 -6.37 -6.77 -27.49
C LEU A 197 -5.20 -7.24 -26.61
N PRO A 198 -3.95 -6.90 -26.96
CA PRO A 198 -2.80 -7.15 -26.09
C PRO A 198 -3.02 -6.57 -24.69
N THR A 199 -2.78 -7.37 -23.66
CA THR A 199 -2.89 -6.94 -22.27
C THR A 199 -1.83 -5.89 -21.98
N ARG A 200 -2.23 -4.74 -21.43
CA ARG A 200 -1.32 -3.69 -20.99
C ARG A 200 -0.95 -3.91 -19.53
N TYR A 201 0.29 -3.58 -19.18
CA TYR A 201 0.77 -3.62 -17.81
C TYR A 201 1.22 -2.22 -17.39
N GLU A 202 0.79 -1.79 -16.22
CA GLU A 202 1.09 -0.49 -15.64
C GLU A 202 1.64 -0.69 -14.23
N SER A 203 2.65 0.09 -13.85
CA SER A 203 3.19 0.07 -12.48
C SER A 203 2.13 0.49 -11.49
N ILE A 204 2.12 -0.16 -10.32
CA ILE A 204 1.26 0.22 -9.20
C ILE A 204 2.07 0.35 -7.92
N ASP A 205 1.95 1.51 -7.28
CA ASP A 205 2.55 1.78 -5.97
C ASP A 205 1.49 1.88 -4.88
N SER A 206 0.23 2.08 -5.26
CA SER A 206 -0.95 2.01 -4.39
C SER A 206 -2.21 1.71 -5.20
N ILE A 207 -3.24 1.13 -4.57
CA ILE A 207 -4.57 0.97 -5.18
C ILE A 207 -5.57 1.83 -4.41
N SER A 208 -6.17 2.82 -5.08
CA SER A 208 -7.19 3.70 -4.51
C SER A 208 -8.59 3.10 -4.68
N LEU A 209 -9.21 2.75 -3.57
CA LEU A 209 -10.47 2.04 -3.48
C LEU A 209 -11.59 2.99 -3.04
N PRO A 210 -12.61 3.20 -3.88
CA PRO A 210 -13.81 3.92 -3.48
C PRO A 210 -14.53 3.20 -2.33
N LEU A 211 -14.84 3.93 -1.26
CA LEU A 211 -15.68 3.41 -0.20
C LEU A 211 -17.16 3.64 -0.55
N SER A 212 -17.97 2.58 -0.49
CA SER A 212 -19.40 2.65 -0.78
C SER A 212 -20.08 3.76 0.03
N GLN A 213 -20.92 4.54 -0.63
CA GLN A 213 -21.73 5.59 -0.02
C GLN A 213 -23.08 5.09 0.52
N ARG A 214 -23.35 3.78 0.42
CA ARG A 214 -24.60 3.19 0.91
C ARG A 214 -24.61 3.20 2.44
N ALA A 215 -25.24 4.23 3.00
CA ALA A 215 -25.23 4.62 4.41
C ALA A 215 -25.71 3.59 5.45
N ALA A 216 -26.14 2.39 5.04
CA ALA A 216 -26.75 1.39 5.92
C ALA A 216 -25.90 0.12 6.15
N SER A 217 -24.78 -0.08 5.46
CA SER A 217 -23.96 -1.29 5.61
C SER A 217 -22.47 -0.98 5.65
N SER A 218 -21.75 -1.56 6.63
CA SER A 218 -20.29 -1.63 6.59
C SER A 218 -19.83 -2.28 5.27
N SER A 219 -18.83 -1.70 4.62
CA SER A 219 -18.21 -2.33 3.43
C SER A 219 -16.97 -3.10 3.86
N SER A 220 -16.69 -4.24 3.24
CA SER A 220 -15.43 -4.95 3.45
C SER A 220 -14.36 -4.53 2.44
N LEU A 221 -13.09 -4.61 2.84
CA LEU A 221 -11.95 -4.35 1.96
C LEU A 221 -11.96 -5.28 0.73
N VAL A 222 -12.37 -6.53 0.93
CA VAL A 222 -12.48 -7.53 -0.14
C VAL A 222 -13.57 -7.16 -1.15
N GLU A 223 -14.69 -6.58 -0.70
CA GLU A 223 -15.72 -6.03 -1.60
C GLU A 223 -15.19 -4.83 -2.37
N CYS A 224 -14.52 -3.89 -1.71
CA CYS A 224 -13.91 -2.74 -2.38
C CYS A 224 -12.92 -3.18 -3.48
N LEU A 225 -12.06 -4.16 -3.21
CA LEU A 225 -11.15 -4.74 -4.21
C LEU A 225 -11.91 -5.43 -5.35
N ARG A 226 -12.98 -6.17 -5.03
CA ARG A 226 -13.82 -6.85 -6.02
C ARG A 226 -14.50 -5.86 -6.95
N ASP A 227 -15.03 -4.76 -6.40
CA ASP A 227 -15.71 -3.72 -7.15
C ASP A 227 -14.70 -2.97 -8.05
N TYR A 228 -13.53 -2.62 -7.49
CA TYR A 228 -12.44 -1.98 -8.24
C TYR A 228 -11.96 -2.82 -9.43
N MET A 229 -11.89 -4.15 -9.27
CA MET A 229 -11.46 -5.09 -10.33
C MET A 229 -12.62 -5.73 -11.09
N SER A 230 -13.83 -5.20 -10.91
CA SER A 230 -14.99 -5.64 -11.67
C SER A 230 -14.83 -5.28 -13.15
N SER A 231 -15.61 -5.94 -14.02
CA SER A 231 -15.47 -5.71 -15.46
C SER A 231 -16.32 -4.50 -15.84
N GLU A 232 -15.75 -3.54 -16.55
CA GLU A 232 -16.46 -2.36 -17.06
C GLU A 232 -16.56 -2.41 -18.58
N ILE A 233 -17.50 -1.66 -19.16
CA ILE A 233 -17.61 -1.48 -20.61
C ILE A 233 -16.99 -0.13 -20.97
N VAL A 234 -16.08 -0.15 -21.94
CA VAL A 234 -15.45 1.04 -22.50
C VAL A 234 -15.81 1.13 -23.97
N ASP A 235 -16.45 2.23 -24.35
CA ASP A 235 -16.88 2.47 -25.72
C ASP A 235 -15.78 3.10 -26.58
N ASP A 236 -16.06 3.22 -27.88
CA ASP A 236 -15.23 3.98 -28.83
C ASP A 236 -13.79 3.51 -29.05
N ILE A 237 -13.50 2.22 -28.84
CA ILE A 237 -12.18 1.62 -29.10
C ILE A 237 -12.13 1.01 -30.51
N GLU A 238 -11.07 1.31 -31.27
CA GLU A 238 -10.84 0.70 -32.58
C GLU A 238 -10.59 -0.81 -32.44
N CYS A 239 -11.41 -1.64 -33.10
CA CYS A 239 -11.26 -3.10 -33.06
C CYS A 239 -10.58 -3.63 -34.33
N PRO A 240 -9.36 -4.18 -34.26
CA PRO A 240 -8.64 -4.67 -35.45
C PRO A 240 -9.41 -5.73 -36.24
N SER A 241 -10.08 -6.66 -35.54
CA SER A 241 -10.84 -7.74 -36.18
C SER A 241 -12.12 -7.23 -36.87
N CYS A 242 -12.87 -6.34 -36.23
CA CYS A 242 -14.06 -5.73 -36.85
C CYS A 242 -13.67 -4.81 -38.00
N SER A 243 -12.61 -4.00 -37.84
CA SER A 243 -12.10 -3.13 -38.90
C SER A 243 -11.69 -3.94 -40.14
N LYS A 244 -10.98 -5.07 -39.94
CA LYS A 244 -10.60 -5.97 -41.03
C LYS A 244 -11.81 -6.59 -41.72
N ARG A 245 -12.87 -6.95 -40.98
CA ARG A 245 -14.10 -7.53 -41.55
C ARG A 245 -14.91 -6.51 -42.36
N ALA A 246 -14.96 -5.26 -41.90
CA ALA A 246 -15.71 -4.19 -42.54
C ALA A 246 -14.95 -3.48 -43.68
N GLY A 247 -13.63 -3.66 -43.76
CA GLY A 247 -12.77 -2.92 -44.70
C GLY A 247 -12.59 -1.43 -44.35
N VAL A 248 -13.00 -1.01 -43.16
CA VAL A 248 -12.93 0.38 -42.67
C VAL A 248 -12.67 0.39 -41.17
N LYS A 249 -12.00 1.43 -40.67
CA LYS A 249 -11.77 1.62 -39.23
C LYS A 249 -13.09 1.64 -38.47
N THR A 250 -13.22 0.72 -37.52
CA THR A 250 -14.47 0.43 -36.84
C THR A 250 -14.25 0.46 -35.34
N LYS A 251 -14.96 1.37 -34.67
CA LYS A 251 -14.97 1.50 -33.20
C LYS A 251 -16.06 0.63 -32.57
N ARG A 252 -15.76 0.03 -31.43
CA ARG A 252 -16.65 -0.90 -30.69
C ARG A 252 -16.49 -0.74 -29.18
N SER A 253 -17.47 -1.26 -28.46
CA SER A 253 -17.43 -1.43 -27.02
C SER A 253 -16.56 -2.63 -26.65
N PHE A 254 -15.70 -2.45 -25.66
CA PHE A 254 -14.85 -3.49 -25.10
C PHE A 254 -15.16 -3.69 -23.63
N ARG A 255 -15.16 -4.95 -23.19
CA ARG A 255 -15.13 -5.29 -21.78
C ARG A 255 -13.70 -5.12 -21.28
N LYS A 256 -13.49 -4.13 -20.42
CA LYS A 256 -12.23 -3.89 -19.72
C LYS A 256 -12.23 -4.64 -18.39
N LYS A 257 -11.10 -5.24 -18.04
CA LYS A 257 -10.91 -5.89 -16.74
C LYS A 257 -9.50 -5.68 -16.22
N LEU A 258 -9.43 -5.20 -14.98
CA LEU A 258 -8.20 -5.01 -14.21
C LEU A 258 -7.91 -6.24 -13.36
N ARG A 259 -6.63 -6.59 -13.22
CA ARG A 259 -6.13 -7.63 -12.30
C ARG A 259 -4.70 -7.33 -11.88
N ILE A 260 -4.28 -7.81 -10.71
CA ILE A 260 -2.88 -7.73 -10.28
C ILE A 260 -2.06 -8.70 -11.14
N GLY A 261 -1.21 -8.14 -12.01
CA GLY A 261 -0.32 -8.90 -12.88
C GLY A 261 0.95 -9.36 -12.18
N ARG A 262 1.61 -8.45 -11.45
CA ARG A 262 2.73 -8.76 -10.56
C ARG A 262 2.41 -8.18 -9.18
N PRO A 263 2.15 -9.01 -8.16
CA PRO A 263 1.91 -8.50 -6.81
C PRO A 263 3.17 -7.81 -6.25
N PRO A 264 3.04 -6.63 -5.61
CA PRO A 264 4.16 -6.04 -4.87
C PRO A 264 4.44 -6.83 -3.59
N GLU A 265 5.68 -6.84 -3.11
CA GLU A 265 6.01 -7.45 -1.80
C GLU A 265 5.27 -6.72 -0.66
N VAL A 266 4.99 -5.43 -0.86
CA VAL A 266 4.24 -4.56 0.05
C VAL A 266 3.10 -3.89 -0.71
N LEU A 267 1.87 -4.20 -0.34
CA LEU A 267 0.66 -3.65 -0.95
C LEU A 267 0.15 -2.45 -0.13
N CYS A 268 0.15 -1.28 -0.74
CA CYS A 268 -0.50 -0.07 -0.21
C CYS A 268 -1.92 0.07 -0.78
N LEU A 269 -2.92 0.14 0.08
CA LEU A 269 -4.32 0.36 -0.29
C LEU A 269 -4.80 1.69 0.28
N ASN A 270 -5.29 2.57 -0.58
CA ASN A 270 -5.87 3.85 -0.20
C ASN A 270 -7.39 3.75 -0.20
N ILE A 271 -8.04 4.26 0.83
CA ILE A 271 -9.50 4.29 0.97
C ILE A 271 -9.98 5.71 0.68
N ILE A 272 -10.67 5.88 -0.45
CA ILE A 272 -11.20 7.19 -0.86
C ILE A 272 -12.39 7.53 0.03
N ARG A 273 -12.15 8.36 1.05
CA ARG A 273 -13.18 8.84 1.98
C ARG A 273 -13.75 10.19 1.60
N SER A 274 -12.98 11.09 1.01
CA SER A 274 -13.48 12.41 0.59
C SER A 274 -14.28 12.29 -0.71
N VAL A 275 -15.56 12.66 -0.66
CA VAL A 275 -16.47 12.57 -1.79
C VAL A 275 -17.20 13.91 -2.00
N TRP A 276 -17.42 14.26 -3.26
CA TRP A 276 -18.24 15.41 -3.63
C TRP A 276 -19.71 15.01 -3.69
N ARG A 277 -20.56 15.76 -2.99
CA ARG A 277 -22.00 15.65 -3.12
C ARG A 277 -22.48 16.40 -4.36
N SER A 278 -23.73 16.12 -4.75
CA SER A 278 -24.38 16.78 -5.90
C SER A 278 -24.51 18.30 -5.75
N ASP A 279 -24.47 18.81 -4.52
CA ASP A 279 -24.50 20.25 -4.21
C ASP A 279 -23.10 20.91 -4.28
N GLY A 280 -22.07 20.16 -4.66
CA GLY A 280 -20.69 20.65 -4.71
C GLY A 280 -20.04 20.74 -3.34
N THR A 281 -20.64 20.22 -2.26
CA THR A 281 -19.98 20.14 -0.96
C THR A 281 -19.12 18.88 -0.86
N MET A 282 -17.87 19.06 -0.42
CA MET A 282 -16.99 17.93 -0.13
C MET A 282 -17.28 17.41 1.28
N VAL A 283 -17.44 16.10 1.44
CA VAL A 283 -17.65 15.45 2.73
C VAL A 283 -16.78 14.22 2.90
N LYS A 284 -16.44 13.92 4.14
CA LYS A 284 -15.71 12.70 4.49
C LYS A 284 -16.69 11.57 4.79
N ASN A 285 -16.57 10.47 4.05
CA ASN A 285 -17.26 9.21 4.29
C ASN A 285 -16.65 8.52 5.52
N ARG A 286 -17.37 8.62 6.65
CA ARG A 286 -17.03 8.01 7.94
C ARG A 286 -17.54 6.56 8.09
N SER A 287 -18.05 5.97 7.01
CA SER A 287 -18.54 4.59 7.06
C SER A 287 -17.42 3.63 7.46
N ARG A 288 -17.78 2.64 8.29
CA ARG A 288 -16.85 1.61 8.74
C ARG A 288 -16.42 0.74 7.57
N LEU A 289 -15.11 0.61 7.41
CA LEU A 289 -14.48 -0.36 6.52
C LEU A 289 -14.06 -1.57 7.35
N VAL A 290 -14.52 -2.76 6.99
CA VAL A 290 -14.07 -4.02 7.58
C VAL A 290 -12.87 -4.53 6.79
N PHE A 291 -11.70 -4.54 7.40
CA PHE A 291 -10.47 -5.06 6.78
C PHE A 291 -9.85 -6.17 7.66
N PRO A 292 -9.32 -7.25 7.05
CA PRO A 292 -8.75 -8.35 7.81
C PRO A 292 -7.30 -8.08 8.19
N LEU A 293 -6.80 -8.69 9.28
CA LEU A 293 -5.36 -8.67 9.59
C LEU A 293 -4.55 -9.46 8.55
N THR A 294 -5.15 -10.47 7.92
CA THR A 294 -4.55 -11.25 6.83
C THR A 294 -5.43 -11.14 5.59
N LEU A 295 -4.87 -10.63 4.50
CA LEU A 295 -5.54 -10.47 3.21
C LEU A 295 -5.02 -11.52 2.21
N ASP A 296 -5.93 -12.29 1.62
CA ASP A 296 -5.60 -13.17 0.48
C ASP A 296 -6.04 -12.50 -0.82
N ILE A 297 -5.07 -12.25 -1.71
CA ILE A 297 -5.31 -11.59 -3.00
C ILE A 297 -5.46 -12.55 -4.17
N ASN A 298 -5.47 -13.88 -3.95
CA ASN A 298 -5.45 -14.87 -5.02
C ASN A 298 -6.55 -14.64 -6.09
N SER A 299 -7.77 -14.26 -5.67
CA SER A 299 -8.88 -13.98 -6.59
C SER A 299 -8.67 -12.78 -7.52
N PHE A 300 -7.71 -11.91 -7.18
CA PHE A 300 -7.41 -10.65 -7.86
C PHE A 300 -6.21 -10.75 -8.80
N LEU A 301 -5.48 -11.86 -8.78
CA LEU A 301 -4.32 -12.11 -9.63
C LEU A 301 -4.71 -12.46 -11.08
N THR A 302 -3.79 -12.25 -12.03
CA THR A 302 -3.86 -12.86 -13.36
C THR A 302 -3.59 -14.36 -13.29
N THR A 303 -4.15 -15.13 -14.23
CA THR A 303 -3.94 -16.60 -14.31
C THR A 303 -2.46 -16.98 -14.49
N THR A 304 -1.62 -16.08 -15.00
CA THR A 304 -0.18 -16.30 -15.09
C THR A 304 0.53 -16.09 -13.75
N ALA A 305 0.01 -15.20 -12.89
CA ALA A 305 0.55 -14.92 -11.56
C ALA A 305 0.14 -15.96 -10.51
N THR A 306 -0.97 -16.68 -10.70
CA THR A 306 -1.44 -17.73 -9.78
C THR A 306 -0.52 -18.95 -9.67
N ARG A 307 0.58 -19.01 -10.45
CA ARG A 307 1.61 -20.06 -10.33
C ARG A 307 2.62 -19.81 -9.19
N GLN A 308 2.53 -18.66 -8.51
CA GLN A 308 3.35 -18.33 -7.35
C GLN A 308 2.53 -18.51 -6.08
N ASP A 309 3.03 -19.31 -5.12
CA ASP A 309 2.34 -19.66 -3.85
C ASP A 309 2.16 -18.47 -2.87
N LYS A 310 2.55 -17.25 -3.26
CA LYS A 310 2.54 -16.08 -2.39
C LYS A 310 1.37 -15.14 -2.68
N THR A 311 0.21 -15.46 -2.11
CA THR A 311 -1.02 -14.65 -2.27
C THR A 311 -1.52 -14.03 -0.97
N LYS A 312 -0.90 -14.39 0.17
CA LYS A 312 -1.30 -13.93 1.50
C LYS A 312 -0.43 -12.77 1.96
N TYR A 313 -1.08 -11.78 2.54
CA TYR A 313 -0.46 -10.60 3.10
C TYR A 313 -0.91 -10.37 4.54
N GLN A 314 0.01 -9.91 5.37
CA GLN A 314 -0.26 -9.48 6.74
C GLN A 314 -0.31 -7.96 6.82
N LEU A 315 -1.28 -7.44 7.53
CA LEU A 315 -1.40 -6.02 7.83
C LEU A 315 -0.23 -5.59 8.73
N ARG A 316 0.53 -4.59 8.28
CA ARG A 316 1.70 -4.03 8.99
C ARG A 316 1.39 -2.67 9.60
N ALA A 317 0.62 -1.85 8.90
CA ALA A 317 0.21 -0.54 9.39
C ALA A 317 -1.13 -0.07 8.81
N VAL A 318 -1.80 0.80 9.55
CA VAL A 318 -2.98 1.54 9.15
C VAL A 318 -2.76 3.01 9.45
N VAL A 319 -2.83 3.85 8.42
CA VAL A 319 -2.89 5.31 8.60
C VAL A 319 -4.35 5.69 8.70
N GLU A 320 -4.71 6.42 9.76
CA GLU A 320 -6.03 6.98 9.97
C GLU A 320 -5.95 8.51 9.80
N HIS A 321 -6.88 9.07 9.04
CA HIS A 321 -7.08 10.52 8.99
C HIS A 321 -8.20 10.87 9.95
N LEU A 322 -7.98 11.77 10.89
CA LEU A 322 -8.98 12.30 11.81
C LEU A 322 -9.42 13.68 11.34
N GLY A 323 -10.69 14.02 11.49
CA GLY A 323 -11.21 15.34 11.09
C GLY A 323 -12.07 15.33 9.84
N GLY A 324 -12.11 16.48 9.15
CA GLY A 324 -12.94 16.74 7.98
C GLY A 324 -12.30 16.28 6.67
N PRO A 325 -12.88 16.63 5.52
CA PRO A 325 -12.33 16.26 4.21
C PRO A 325 -11.19 17.18 3.73
N SER A 326 -11.07 18.38 4.30
CA SER A 326 -10.09 19.41 3.91
C SER A 326 -9.09 19.77 5.00
N SER A 327 -9.33 19.32 6.23
CA SER A 327 -8.43 19.53 7.36
C SER A 327 -8.59 18.45 8.40
N GLY A 328 -7.51 18.17 9.11
CA GLY A 328 -7.48 17.05 10.04
C GLY A 328 -6.12 16.78 10.64
N HIS A 329 -5.94 15.54 11.06
CA HIS A 329 -4.72 15.05 11.67
C HIS A 329 -4.51 13.59 11.29
N TYR A 330 -3.29 13.21 10.92
CA TYR A 330 -2.95 11.83 10.60
C TYR A 330 -2.30 11.14 11.79
N CYS A 331 -2.72 9.90 12.05
CA CYS A 331 -2.09 9.00 13.01
C CYS A 331 -1.91 7.61 12.38
N THR A 332 -1.06 6.79 13.00
CA THR A 332 -0.73 5.47 12.47
C THR A 332 -0.81 4.40 13.55
N TYR A 333 -1.58 3.36 13.27
CA TYR A 333 -1.48 2.07 13.95
C TYR A 333 -0.42 1.25 13.24
N ARG A 334 0.61 0.79 13.95
CA ARG A 334 1.68 -0.02 13.36
C ARG A 334 2.00 -1.25 14.19
N GLN A 335 2.35 -2.33 13.49
CA GLN A 335 2.80 -3.56 14.12
C GLN A 335 4.29 -3.46 14.46
N CYS A 336 4.64 -3.79 15.70
CA CYS A 336 6.02 -3.97 16.16
C CYS A 336 6.12 -5.34 16.85
N GLY A 337 6.83 -6.28 16.22
CA GLY A 337 6.83 -7.68 16.66
C GLY A 337 5.42 -8.26 16.65
N ARG A 338 4.89 -8.59 17.84
CA ARG A 338 3.53 -9.13 18.03
C ARG A 338 2.53 -8.11 18.60
N GLN A 339 2.97 -6.88 18.86
CA GLN A 339 2.18 -5.82 19.49
C GLN A 339 1.78 -4.78 18.45
N TRP A 340 0.59 -4.20 18.62
CA TRP A 340 0.17 -3.02 17.87
C TRP A 340 0.42 -1.77 18.71
N LEU A 341 0.89 -0.72 18.05
CA LEU A 341 1.15 0.58 18.66
C LEU A 341 0.37 1.63 17.90
N TYR A 342 -0.29 2.52 18.63
CA TYR A 342 -0.80 3.78 18.08
C TYR A 342 0.32 4.82 18.14
N THR A 343 0.48 5.57 17.06
CA THR A 343 1.46 6.65 16.94
C THR A 343 0.79 7.90 16.39
N SER A 344 0.99 9.03 17.07
CA SER A 344 0.50 10.34 16.66
C SER A 344 1.56 11.36 17.06
N ASP A 345 2.39 11.75 16.09
CA ASP A 345 3.58 12.55 16.33
C ASP A 345 4.42 11.94 17.47
N THR A 346 4.63 12.68 18.56
CA THR A 346 5.42 12.24 19.72
C THR A 346 4.69 11.30 20.67
N THR A 347 3.39 11.08 20.45
CA THR A 347 2.56 10.21 21.29
C THR A 347 2.58 8.78 20.76
N VAL A 348 3.06 7.85 21.59
CA VAL A 348 3.12 6.42 21.27
C VAL A 348 2.58 5.62 22.45
N TYR A 349 1.66 4.69 22.19
CA TYR A 349 1.16 3.75 23.21
C TYR A 349 0.68 2.44 22.58
N PRO A 350 0.72 1.33 23.32
CA PRO A 350 0.23 0.05 22.83
C PRO A 350 -1.29 0.02 22.73
N VAL A 351 -1.80 -0.68 21.72
CA VAL A 351 -3.23 -0.84 21.43
C VAL A 351 -3.54 -2.29 21.08
N TYR A 352 -4.81 -2.67 21.21
CA TYR A 352 -5.28 -4.00 20.86
C TYR A 352 -5.74 -4.08 19.40
N ASN A 353 -5.75 -5.29 18.84
CA ASN A 353 -6.25 -5.54 17.48
C ASN A 353 -7.64 -4.94 17.21
N HIS A 354 -8.52 -4.94 18.21
CA HIS A 354 -9.89 -4.42 18.05
C HIS A 354 -9.93 -2.91 17.83
N GLU A 355 -8.97 -2.15 18.38
CA GLU A 355 -8.86 -0.71 18.15
C GLU A 355 -8.41 -0.46 16.71
N VAL A 356 -7.36 -1.17 16.28
CA VAL A 356 -6.84 -1.13 14.91
C VAL A 356 -7.96 -1.43 13.90
N MET A 357 -8.71 -2.52 14.09
CA MET A 357 -9.78 -2.93 13.16
C MET A 357 -11.02 -2.02 13.16
N ASN A 358 -11.12 -1.07 14.09
CA ASN A 358 -12.25 -0.15 14.18
C ASN A 358 -11.92 1.30 13.80
N CYS A 359 -10.67 1.60 13.43
CA CYS A 359 -10.28 2.93 12.97
C CYS A 359 -10.90 3.33 11.62
N GLU A 360 -10.98 4.63 11.34
CA GLU A 360 -11.35 5.20 10.04
C GLU A 360 -10.18 5.09 9.04
N ALA A 361 -9.74 3.85 8.75
CA ALA A 361 -8.59 3.55 7.89
C ALA A 361 -8.57 4.37 6.59
N TYR A 362 -7.49 5.10 6.37
CA TYR A 362 -7.22 5.92 5.19
C TYR A 362 -6.21 5.23 4.27
N LEU A 363 -5.06 4.78 4.81
CA LEU A 363 -4.12 3.88 4.11
C LEU A 363 -3.96 2.58 4.89
N LEU A 364 -3.83 1.47 4.17
CA LEU A 364 -3.52 0.16 4.71
C LEU A 364 -2.25 -0.38 4.05
N PHE A 365 -1.26 -0.75 4.86
CA PHE A 365 -0.02 -1.35 4.39
C PHE A 365 -0.01 -2.83 4.75
N TYR A 366 0.03 -3.66 3.71
CA TYR A 366 0.05 -5.11 3.80
C TYR A 366 1.40 -5.62 3.28
N GLN A 367 2.06 -6.54 3.97
CA GLN A 367 3.28 -7.20 3.49
C GLN A 367 3.04 -8.67 3.21
N MET A 368 3.56 -9.15 2.10
CA MET A 368 3.49 -10.56 1.68
C MET A 368 4.23 -11.46 2.68
N ASP A 369 3.63 -12.60 3.03
CA ASP A 369 4.22 -13.61 3.92
C ASP A 369 5.46 -14.32 3.32
#